data_AF-A0A0R1LFF3-F1
#
_entry.id   AF-A0A0R1LFF3-F1
#
_cell.length_a   1.000
_cell.length_b   1.000
_cell.length_c   1.000
_cell.angle_alpha   90.00
_cell.angle_beta   90.00
_cell.angle_gamma   90.00
#
_symmetry.space_group_name_H-M   'P 1'
#
loop_
_entity.id
_entity.type
_entity.pdbx_description
1 polymer ?
#
loop_
_entity_poly.entity_id
_entity_poly.type
_entity_poly.pdbx_seq_one_letter_code
_entity_poly.pdbx_strand_id
1 'polypeptide(L)' 'MTKIEGALNHQTGVQNVKVLFNASKIKAEFDDSQTSADDLANVVTDLGYEVKSSKVKAL' A
#
# COMPACT_ATOMS: atom_id res chain seq x y z
N MET A 1 8.63 0.13 12.55
CA MET A 1 7.29 -0.06 11.97
C MET A 1 6.70 1.32 11.71
N THR A 2 6.34 1.63 10.47
CA THR A 2 5.86 2.98 10.10
C THR A 2 4.34 3.03 10.10
N LYS A 3 3.74 4.21 10.29
CA LYS A 3 2.27 4.36 10.26
C LYS A 3 1.66 3.81 8.96
N ILE A 4 2.34 4.07 7.85
CA ILE A 4 1.98 3.59 6.51
C ILE A 4 2.01 2.06 6.46
N GLU A 5 3.10 1.43 6.91
CA GLU A 5 3.21 -0.03 6.98
C GLU A 5 2.10 -0.64 7.82
N GLY A 6 1.85 -0.10 9.02
CA GLY A 6 0.84 -0.64 9.93
C GLY A 6 -0.57 -0.56 9.33
N ALA A 7 -0.91 0.58 8.72
CA ALA A 7 -2.24 0.77 8.14
C ALA A 7 -2.48 -0.14 6.93
N LEU A 8 -1.48 -0.29 6.05
CA LEU A 8 -1.59 -1.16 4.89
C LEU A 8 -1.60 -2.63 5.30
N ASN A 9 -0.82 -3.04 6.30
CA ASN A 9 -0.77 -4.43 6.74
C ASN A 9 -2.02 -4.85 7.52
N HIS A 10 -2.82 -3.90 8.01
CA HIS A 10 -4.16 -4.16 8.55
C HIS A 10 -5.23 -4.30 7.47
N GLN A 11 -4.93 -4.01 6.20
CA GLN A 11 -5.94 -4.18 5.17
C GLN A 11 -6.17 -5.64 4.83
N THR A 12 -7.44 -5.96 4.62
CA THR A 12 -7.86 -7.32 4.27
C THR A 12 -7.28 -7.71 2.91
N GLY A 13 -6.66 -8.88 2.82
CA GLY A 13 -6.01 -9.34 1.59
C GLY A 13 -4.60 -8.82 1.37
N VAL A 14 -4.07 -7.94 2.23
CA VAL A 14 -2.65 -7.54 2.19
C VAL A 14 -1.82 -8.61 2.89
N GLN A 15 -0.83 -9.14 2.17
CA GLN A 15 0.06 -10.18 2.68
C GLN A 15 1.40 -9.63 3.16
N ASN A 16 1.93 -8.64 2.45
CA ASN A 16 3.24 -8.07 2.77
C ASN A 16 3.32 -6.62 2.35
N VAL A 17 3.98 -5.80 3.18
CA VAL A 17 4.18 -4.37 2.90
C VAL A 17 5.62 -3.99 3.18
N LYS A 18 6.24 -3.29 2.23
CA LYS A 18 7.60 -2.79 2.35
C LYS A 18 7.65 -1.32 1.95
N VAL A 19 7.97 -0.48 2.91
CA VAL A 19 8.10 0.97 2.68
C VAL A 19 9.56 1.30 2.44
N LEU A 20 9.85 1.85 1.26
CA LEU A 20 11.18 2.24 0.81
C LEU A 20 11.30 3.77 0.91
N PHE A 21 11.59 4.29 2.11
CA PHE A 21 11.73 5.74 2.34
C PHE A 21 12.80 6.38 1.45
N ASN A 22 13.94 5.71 1.26
CA ASN A 22 15.02 6.19 0.40
C ASN A 22 14.60 6.41 -1.06
N ALA A 23 13.58 5.66 -1.52
CA ALA A 23 13.06 5.75 -2.88
C ALA A 23 11.67 6.40 -2.95
N SER A 24 11.13 6.84 -1.81
CA SER A 24 9.75 7.32 -1.66
C SER A 24 8.72 6.38 -2.31
N LYS A 25 8.90 5.07 -2.15
CA LYS A 25 8.05 4.03 -2.78
C LYS A 25 7.53 3.05 -1.75
N ILE A 26 6.35 2.52 -2.00
CA ILE A 26 5.73 1.45 -1.21
C ILE A 26 5.58 0.24 -2.13
N LYS A 27 5.96 -0.94 -1.63
CA LYS A 27 5.66 -2.22 -2.28
C LYS A 27 4.71 -2.97 -1.37
N ALA A 28 3.49 -3.18 -1.84
CA ALA A 28 2.50 -4.00 -1.15
C ALA A 28 2.18 -5.21 -2.01
N GLU A 29 2.18 -6.39 -1.40
CA GLU A 29 1.69 -7.64 -1.98
C GLU A 29 0.29 -7.85 -1.40
N PHE A 30 -0.68 -7.93 -2.29
CA PHE A 30 -2.09 -8.01 -1.93
C PHE A 30 -2.85 -8.91 -2.90
N ASP A 31 -3.96 -9.45 -2.43
CA ASP A 31 -4.91 -10.22 -3.24
C ASP A 31 -5.94 -9.28 -3.88
N ASP A 32 -5.93 -9.21 -5.21
CA ASP A 32 -6.84 -8.38 -6.03
C ASP A 32 -8.32 -8.77 -5.85
N SER A 33 -8.60 -9.97 -5.34
CA SER A 33 -9.95 -10.45 -5.03
C SER A 33 -10.49 -9.91 -3.70
N GLN A 34 -9.63 -9.33 -2.86
CA GLN A 34 -9.97 -8.87 -1.51
C GLN A 34 -9.68 -7.38 -1.30
N THR A 35 -8.68 -6.84 -1.99
CA THR A 35 -8.35 -5.41 -1.94
C THR A 35 -7.80 -4.95 -3.27
N SER A 36 -7.83 -3.63 -3.49
CA SER A 36 -7.40 -3.01 -4.72
C SER A 36 -6.25 -2.03 -4.46
N ALA A 37 -5.47 -1.73 -5.49
CA ALA A 37 -4.44 -0.69 -5.36
C ALA A 37 -5.02 0.69 -5.05
N ASP A 38 -6.26 0.96 -5.46
CA ASP A 38 -6.98 2.19 -5.14
C ASP A 38 -7.33 2.27 -3.65
N ASP A 39 -7.84 1.18 -3.05
CA ASP A 39 -8.07 1.09 -1.61
C ASP A 39 -6.79 1.35 -0.80
N LEU A 40 -5.70 0.70 -1.20
CA LEU A 40 -4.41 0.91 -0.54
C LEU A 40 -3.91 2.34 -0.71
N ALA A 41 -4.11 2.96 -1.88
CA ALA A 41 -3.77 4.35 -2.11
C ALA A 41 -4.61 5.32 -1.26
N ASN A 42 -5.90 5.04 -1.08
CA ASN A 42 -6.79 5.81 -0.22
C ASN A 42 -6.33 5.76 1.24
N VAL A 43 -5.98 4.58 1.76
CA VAL A 43 -5.43 4.45 3.12
C VAL A 43 -4.17 5.32 3.31
N VAL A 44 -3.28 5.35 2.32
CA VAL A 44 -2.08 6.21 2.36
C VAL A 44 -2.45 7.70 2.33
N THR A 45 -3.48 8.06 1.55
CA THR A 45 -3.99 9.43 1.44
C THR A 45 -4.67 9.90 2.73
N ASP A 46 -5.47 9.06 3.38
CA ASP A 46 -6.09 9.32 4.69
C ASP A 46 -5.05 9.56 5.79
N LEU A 47 -3.87 8.95 5.67
CA LEU A 47 -2.74 9.21 6.56
C LEU A 47 -2.02 10.53 6.29
N GLY A 48 -2.43 11.27 5.25
CA GLY A 48 -1.86 12.56 4.86
C GLY A 48 -0.73 12.49 3.83
N TYR A 49 -0.59 11.37 3.11
CA TYR A 49 0.44 11.20 2.07
C TYR A 49 -0.17 11.13 0.68
N GLU A 50 0.33 11.95 -0.24
CA GLU A 50 -0.13 11.94 -1.64
C GLU A 50 0.46 10.76 -2.42
N VAL A 51 -0.42 9.94 -3.02
CA VAL A 51 -0.01 8.87 -3.93
C VAL A 51 0.08 9.41 -5.35
N LYS A 52 1.32 9.63 -5.82
CA LYS A 52 1.57 10.18 -7.17
C LYS A 52 1.34 9.19 -8.30
N SER A 53 1.55 7.90 -8.04
CA SER A 53 1.41 6.85 -9.05
C SER A 53 1.28 5.50 -8.37
N SER A 54 0.28 4.73 -8.80
CA SER A 54 0.09 3.33 -8.45
C SER A 54 0.37 2.47 -9.69
N LYS A 55 1.08 1.35 -9.50
CA LYS A 55 1.31 0.38 -10.57
C LYS A 55 1.08 -1.01 -10.02
N VAL A 56 0.05 -1.67 -10.53
CA VAL A 56 -0.24 -3.07 -10.25
C VAL A 56 0.48 -3.94 -11.27
N LYS A 57 1.14 -4.99 -10.80
CA LYS A 57 1.72 -6.01 -11.67
C LYS A 57 1.11 -7.34 -11.25
N ALA A 58 0.27 -7.91 -12.11
CA ALA A 58 -0.15 -9.29 -11.98
C ALA A 58 1.10 -10.18 -12.18
N LEU A 59 1.32 -11.10 -11.24
CA LEU A 59 2.35 -12.14 -11.32
C LEU A 59 1.79 -13.37 -12.01
#